data_AF-A0AAC8QH66-F1
#
_entry.id   AF-A0AAC8QH66-F1
#
_cell.length_a   1.000
_cell.length_b   1.000
_cell.length_c   1.000
_cell.angle_alpha   90.00
_cell.angle_beta   90.00
_cell.angle_gamma   90.00
#
_symmetry.space_group_name_H-M   'P 1'
#
loop_
_entity.id
_entity.type
_entity.pdbx_description
1 polymer ?
#
loop_
_entity_poly.entity_id
_entity_poly.type
_entity_poly.pdbx_seq_one_letter_code
_entity_poly.pdbx_strand_id
1 'polypeptide(L)'
;MNLLLVAVGLSKVVFGGLVAALGIWLAFRGLNRLLGTDPTVDLKQGNVAAGVVHAASLLALGMLVNSAVSATFDAVDLTVRGASVEPSALVRLTFFALTHVGVALLVGTGVLALGVLLFDRMTPGIDELAEVRRGNVALALVLAAILVVLAWLTAPGLQAALNGLIPFPELPPSTFQSPS
;
A
#
# COMPACT_ATOMS: atom_id res chain seq x y z
N MET A 1 -34.02 5.82 0.83
CA MET A 1 -32.61 5.53 0.47
C MET A 1 -31.81 6.82 0.58
N ASN A 2 -30.63 6.77 1.18
CA ASN A 2 -29.75 7.94 1.25
C ASN A 2 -28.85 7.96 0.00
N LEU A 3 -29.27 8.70 -1.04
CA LEU A 3 -28.57 8.78 -2.33
C LEU A 3 -27.15 9.34 -2.20
N LEU A 4 -26.91 10.21 -1.22
CA LEU A 4 -25.58 10.75 -0.93
C LEU A 4 -24.62 9.64 -0.49
N LEU A 5 -25.04 8.76 0.43
CA LEU A 5 -24.21 7.64 0.87
C LEU A 5 -23.91 6.66 -0.26
N VAL A 6 -24.87 6.44 -1.17
CA VAL A 6 -24.66 5.62 -2.36
C VAL A 6 -23.61 6.26 -3.28
N ALA A 7 -23.70 7.56 -3.55
CA ALA A 7 -22.74 8.28 -4.38
C ALA A 7 -21.33 8.27 -3.76
N VAL A 8 -21.22 8.48 -2.45
CA VAL A 8 -19.95 8.40 -1.71
C VAL A 8 -19.36 6.99 -1.81
N GLY A 9 -20.16 5.95 -1.61
CA GLY A 9 -19.72 4.56 -1.77
C GLY A 9 -19.18 4.28 -3.18
N LEU A 10 -19.88 4.72 -4.23
CA LEU A 10 -19.40 4.58 -5.62
C LEU A 10 -18.08 5.33 -5.86
N SER A 11 -17.94 6.54 -5.31
CA SER A 11 -16.68 7.30 -5.42
C SER A 11 -15.50 6.59 -4.76
N LYS A 12 -15.74 5.95 -3.60
CA LYS A 12 -14.74 5.14 -2.89
C LYS A 12 -14.32 3.92 -3.71
N VAL A 13 -15.26 3.24 -4.36
CA VAL A 13 -14.96 2.11 -5.25
C VAL A 13 -14.09 2.54 -6.43
N VAL A 14 -14.43 3.65 -7.09
CA VAL A 14 -13.63 4.19 -8.20
C VAL A 14 -12.22 4.55 -7.74
N PHE A 15 -12.10 5.27 -6.62
CA PHE A 15 -10.81 5.64 -6.05
C PHE A 15 -9.96 4.41 -5.70
N GLY A 16 -10.52 3.45 -4.96
CA GLY A 16 -9.83 2.21 -4.60
C GLY A 16 -9.38 1.43 -5.84
N GLY A 17 -10.20 1.36 -6.88
CA GLY A 17 -9.85 0.74 -8.16
C GLY A 17 -8.68 1.43 -8.88
N LEU A 18 -8.67 2.76 -8.92
CA LEU A 18 -7.57 3.53 -9.51
C LEU A 18 -6.26 3.34 -8.74
N VAL A 19 -6.33 3.40 -7.42
CA VAL A 19 -5.17 3.18 -6.54
C VAL A 19 -4.64 1.76 -6.66
N ALA A 20 -5.52 0.75 -6.75
CA ALA A 20 -5.12 -0.63 -6.98
C ALA A 20 -4.44 -0.81 -8.35
N ALA A 21 -5.00 -0.24 -9.41
CA ALA A 21 -4.41 -0.30 -10.75
C ALA A 21 -3.01 0.35 -10.78
N LEU A 22 -2.86 1.52 -10.14
CA LEU A 22 -1.58 2.20 -10.01
C LEU A 22 -0.57 1.39 -9.18
N GLY A 23 -1.01 0.83 -8.05
CA GLY A 23 -0.20 -0.03 -7.19
C GLY A 23 0.30 -1.26 -7.95
N ILE A 24 -0.59 -1.96 -8.67
CA ILE A 24 -0.21 -3.12 -9.49
C ILE A 24 0.82 -2.72 -10.55
N TRP A 25 0.58 -1.62 -11.28
CA TRP A 25 1.52 -1.14 -12.29
C TRP A 25 2.90 -0.81 -11.68
N LEU A 26 2.92 -0.18 -10.50
CA LEU A 26 4.15 0.14 -9.78
C LEU A 26 4.85 -1.10 -9.22
N ALA A 27 4.14 -2.08 -8.68
CA ALA A 27 4.74 -3.33 -8.22
C ALA A 27 5.46 -4.03 -9.38
N PHE A 28 4.79 -4.14 -10.54
CA PHE A 28 5.40 -4.71 -11.74
C PHE A 28 6.63 -3.92 -12.21
N ARG A 29 6.63 -2.59 -12.11
CA ARG A 29 7.76 -1.78 -12.61
C ARG A 29 8.90 -1.57 -11.59
N GLY A 30 8.55 -1.44 -10.31
CA GLY A 30 9.47 -1.22 -9.20
C GLY A 30 10.27 -2.47 -8.89
N LEU A 31 9.63 -3.64 -8.91
CA LEU A 31 10.32 -4.91 -8.68
C LEU A 31 11.31 -5.24 -9.80
N ASN A 32 11.06 -4.82 -11.05
CA ASN A 32 12.04 -4.99 -12.15
C ASN A 32 13.37 -4.31 -11.87
N ARG A 33 13.33 -3.13 -11.26
CA ARG A 33 14.55 -2.39 -10.92
C ARG A 33 15.30 -3.06 -9.78
N LEU A 34 14.58 -3.64 -8.82
CA LEU A 34 15.18 -4.32 -7.66
C LEU A 34 15.73 -5.70 -8.04
N LEU A 35 14.96 -6.50 -8.77
CA LEU A 35 15.34 -7.86 -9.18
C LEU A 35 16.20 -7.89 -10.44
N GLY A 36 16.35 -6.79 -11.16
CA GLY A 36 17.06 -6.71 -12.45
C GLY A 36 16.49 -7.65 -13.52
N THR A 37 15.24 -8.10 -13.36
CA THR A 37 14.54 -9.01 -14.26
C THR A 37 13.53 -8.28 -15.14
N ASP A 38 13.20 -8.91 -16.27
CA ASP A 38 12.00 -8.57 -17.02
C ASP A 38 10.91 -9.62 -16.73
N PRO A 39 9.89 -9.31 -15.91
CA PRO A 39 8.79 -10.22 -15.58
C PRO A 39 8.10 -10.73 -16.83
N THR A 40 8.04 -9.92 -17.89
CA THR A 40 7.36 -10.36 -19.11
C THR A 40 8.13 -11.49 -19.78
N VAL A 41 9.46 -11.51 -19.65
CA VAL A 41 10.31 -12.59 -20.15
C VAL A 41 10.19 -13.80 -19.23
N ASP A 42 10.36 -13.60 -17.92
CA ASP A 42 10.35 -14.69 -16.94
C ASP A 42 9.00 -15.43 -16.92
N LEU A 43 7.89 -14.69 -16.98
CA LEU A 43 6.55 -15.27 -17.02
C LEU A 43 6.27 -15.97 -18.35
N LYS A 44 6.74 -15.44 -19.49
CA LYS A 44 6.61 -16.11 -20.80
C LYS A 44 7.39 -17.41 -20.87
N GLN A 45 8.54 -17.47 -20.20
CA GLN A 45 9.38 -18.66 -20.12
C GLN A 45 8.85 -19.71 -19.13
N GLY A 46 7.76 -19.42 -18.41
CA GLY A 46 7.20 -20.34 -17.42
C GLY A 46 8.03 -20.44 -16.14
N ASN A 47 8.84 -19.43 -15.81
CA ASN A 47 9.60 -19.42 -14.58
C ASN A 47 8.67 -19.23 -13.37
N VAL A 48 8.30 -20.34 -12.74
CA VAL A 48 7.44 -20.38 -11.56
C VAL A 48 8.04 -19.60 -10.39
N ALA A 49 9.37 -19.65 -10.20
CA ALA A 49 10.04 -18.96 -9.11
C ALA A 49 9.88 -17.44 -9.22
N ALA A 50 10.14 -16.87 -10.40
CA ALA A 50 9.90 -15.46 -10.66
C ALA A 50 8.42 -15.10 -10.49
N GLY A 51 7.50 -15.94 -10.98
CA GLY A 51 6.07 -15.75 -10.82
C GLY A 51 5.63 -15.67 -9.34
N VAL A 52 6.18 -16.52 -8.48
CA VAL A 52 5.92 -16.51 -7.03
C VAL A 52 6.39 -15.19 -6.40
N VAL A 53 7.59 -14.71 -6.71
CA VAL A 53 8.12 -13.45 -6.15
C VAL A 53 7.29 -12.25 -6.64
N HIS A 54 6.92 -12.21 -7.92
CA HIS A 54 6.06 -11.15 -8.45
C HIS A 54 4.67 -11.16 -7.80
N ALA A 55 4.03 -12.33 -7.66
CA ALA A 55 2.75 -12.46 -6.97
C ALA A 55 2.83 -11.97 -5.51
N ALA A 56 3.88 -12.37 -4.78
CA ALA A 56 4.08 -11.94 -3.41
C ALA A 56 4.32 -10.43 -3.29
N SER A 57 5.07 -9.84 -4.22
CA SER A 57 5.30 -8.38 -4.24
C SER A 57 4.01 -7.59 -4.47
N LEU A 58 3.10 -8.10 -5.33
CA LEU A 58 1.79 -7.50 -5.57
C LEU A 58 0.92 -7.55 -4.32
N LEU A 59 0.90 -8.71 -3.65
CA LEU A 59 0.18 -8.88 -2.38
C LEU A 59 0.72 -7.94 -1.30
N ALA A 60 2.05 -7.91 -1.13
CA ALA A 60 2.73 -7.05 -0.17
C ALA A 60 2.44 -5.56 -0.41
N LEU A 61 2.57 -5.09 -1.65
CA LEU A 61 2.24 -3.70 -1.97
C LEU A 61 0.75 -3.41 -1.78
N GLY A 62 -0.13 -4.34 -2.16
CA GLY A 62 -1.57 -4.22 -1.94
C GLY A 62 -1.94 -4.07 -0.46
N MET A 63 -1.31 -4.85 0.42
CA MET A 63 -1.50 -4.74 1.88
C MET A 63 -1.11 -3.34 2.40
N LEU A 64 0.01 -2.79 1.93
CA LEU A 64 0.50 -1.48 2.38
C LEU A 64 -0.34 -0.33 1.81
N VAL A 65 -0.74 -0.43 0.55
CA VAL A 65 -1.60 0.56 -0.10
C VAL A 65 -3.02 0.56 0.48
N ASN A 66 -3.51 -0.58 0.98
CA ASN A 66 -4.80 -0.67 1.65
C ASN A 66 -4.91 0.25 2.88
N SER A 67 -3.79 0.50 3.58
CA SER A 67 -3.73 1.46 4.68
C SER A 67 -4.02 2.89 4.22
N ALA A 68 -3.51 3.30 3.06
CA ALA A 68 -3.80 4.62 2.47
C ALA A 68 -5.23 4.75 1.96
N VAL A 69 -5.77 3.69 1.36
CA VAL A 69 -7.16 3.66 0.90
C VAL A 69 -8.11 3.80 2.09
N SER A 70 -7.88 3.04 3.16
CA SER A 70 -8.68 3.11 4.39
C SER A 70 -8.64 4.50 5.02
N ALA A 71 -7.46 5.08 5.21
CA ALA A 71 -7.30 6.42 5.77
C ALA A 71 -7.98 7.51 4.92
N THR A 72 -7.93 7.37 3.60
CA THR A 72 -8.66 8.28 2.68
C THR A 72 -10.17 8.12 2.82
N PHE A 73 -10.66 6.88 2.97
CA PHE A 73 -12.10 6.62 3.17
C PHE A 73 -12.62 7.19 4.49
N ASP A 74 -11.81 7.15 5.55
CA ASP A 74 -12.12 7.75 6.85
C ASP A 74 -12.22 9.28 6.71
N ALA A 75 -11.27 9.92 6.02
CA ALA A 75 -11.30 11.36 5.75
C ALA A 75 -12.56 11.79 4.95
N VAL A 76 -12.96 10.99 3.96
CA VAL A 76 -14.20 11.20 3.20
C VAL A 76 -15.43 11.10 4.12
N ASP A 77 -15.50 10.08 4.98
CA ASP A 77 -16.63 9.90 5.89
C ASP A 77 -16.75 11.03 6.90
N LEU A 78 -15.62 11.53 7.43
CA LEU A 78 -15.59 12.69 8.32
C LEU A 78 -16.11 13.95 7.63
N THR A 79 -15.74 14.15 6.37
CA THR A 79 -16.17 15.34 5.59
C THR A 79 -17.66 15.28 5.26
N VAL A 80 -18.18 14.11 4.88
CA VAL A 80 -19.60 13.92 4.53
C VAL A 80 -20.51 14.00 5.76
N ARG A 81 -20.01 13.64 6.95
CA ARG A 81 -20.73 13.79 8.22
C ARG A 81 -20.74 15.23 8.73
N GLY A 82 -19.79 16.06 8.31
CA GLY A 82 -19.79 17.50 8.55
C GLY A 82 -20.90 18.18 7.74
N ALA A 83 -21.69 19.06 8.38
CA ALA A 83 -22.97 19.57 7.85
C ALA A 83 -22.89 20.38 6.54
N SER A 84 -21.72 20.65 5.97
CA SER A 84 -21.55 21.38 4.71
C SER A 84 -20.30 20.94 3.94
N VAL A 85 -20.50 20.33 2.77
CA VAL A 85 -19.43 20.04 1.81
C VAL A 85 -19.08 21.34 1.09
N GLU A 86 -18.17 22.12 1.65
CA GLU A 86 -17.65 23.30 0.98
C GLU A 86 -16.68 22.92 -0.15
N PRO A 87 -16.55 23.74 -1.22
CA PRO A 87 -15.57 23.52 -2.28
C PRO A 87 -14.14 23.39 -1.76
N SER A 88 -13.81 24.09 -0.68
CA SER A 88 -12.52 24.04 0.01
C SER A 88 -12.24 22.65 0.62
N ALA A 89 -13.28 21.93 1.06
CA ALA A 89 -13.16 20.58 1.60
C ALA A 89 -12.79 19.57 0.50
N LEU A 90 -13.29 19.78 -0.73
CA LEU A 90 -12.99 18.91 -1.87
C LEU A 90 -11.52 18.99 -2.29
N VAL A 91 -10.94 20.19 -2.26
CA VAL A 91 -9.51 20.42 -2.54
C VAL A 91 -8.65 19.74 -1.47
N ARG A 92 -9.02 19.90 -0.19
CA ARG A 92 -8.33 19.26 0.94
C ARG A 92 -8.38 17.73 0.84
N LEU A 93 -9.55 17.16 0.57
CA LEU A 93 -9.71 15.71 0.38
C LEU A 93 -8.83 15.18 -0.76
N THR A 94 -8.80 15.90 -1.88
CA THR A 94 -7.95 15.53 -3.02
C THR A 94 -6.48 15.54 -2.64
N PHE A 95 -6.02 16.60 -1.97
CA PHE A 95 -4.64 16.71 -1.50
C PHE A 95 -4.28 15.59 -0.51
N PHE A 96 -5.18 15.28 0.44
CA PHE A 96 -4.99 14.17 1.37
C PHE A 96 -4.90 12.83 0.63
N ALA A 97 -5.86 12.54 -0.25
CA ALA A 97 -5.87 11.29 -1.01
C ALA A 97 -4.56 11.08 -1.79
N LEU A 98 -4.08 12.12 -2.48
CA LEU A 98 -2.80 12.07 -3.20
C LEU A 98 -1.61 11.85 -2.27
N THR A 99 -1.58 12.55 -1.14
CA THR A 99 -0.51 12.42 -0.14
C THR A 99 -0.49 11.01 0.45
N HIS A 100 -1.65 10.47 0.84
CA HIS A 100 -1.77 9.14 1.42
C HIS A 100 -1.29 8.06 0.45
N VAL A 101 -1.78 8.10 -0.79
CA VAL A 101 -1.38 7.15 -1.83
C VAL A 101 0.11 7.28 -2.14
N GLY A 102 0.63 8.50 -2.29
CA GLY A 102 2.05 8.75 -2.56
C GLY A 102 2.96 8.21 -1.45
N VAL A 103 2.64 8.50 -0.19
CA VAL A 103 3.40 8.01 0.97
C VAL A 103 3.32 6.49 1.08
N ALA A 104 2.14 5.89 0.93
CA ALA A 104 2.00 4.44 1.02
C ALA A 104 2.75 3.71 -0.10
N LEU A 105 2.76 4.25 -1.32
CA LEU A 105 3.52 3.66 -2.42
C LEU A 105 5.04 3.78 -2.21
N LEU A 106 5.50 4.93 -1.70
CA LEU A 106 6.91 5.15 -1.37
C LEU A 106 7.37 4.20 -0.27
N VAL A 107 6.64 4.14 0.85
CA VAL A 107 6.92 3.22 1.96
C VAL A 107 6.81 1.78 1.47
N GLY A 108 5.80 1.45 0.66
CA GLY A 108 5.60 0.12 0.12
C GLY A 108 6.76 -0.37 -0.72
N THR A 109 7.25 0.48 -1.62
CA THR A 109 8.44 0.17 -2.42
C THR A 109 9.68 0.03 -1.54
N GLY A 110 9.82 0.88 -0.52
CA GLY A 110 10.91 0.80 0.46
C GLY A 110 10.89 -0.51 1.26
N VAL A 111 9.71 -0.96 1.72
CA VAL A 111 9.54 -2.23 2.46
C VAL A 111 9.91 -3.42 1.58
N LEU A 112 9.50 -3.42 0.31
CA LEU A 112 9.88 -4.48 -0.64
C LEU A 112 11.41 -4.52 -0.84
N ALA A 113 12.04 -3.37 -1.04
CA ALA A 113 13.49 -3.27 -1.17
C ALA A 113 14.20 -3.76 0.10
N LEU A 114 13.70 -3.39 1.28
CA LEU A 114 14.18 -3.87 2.56
C LEU A 114 14.08 -5.39 2.71
N GLY A 115 13.00 -6.00 2.22
CA GLY A 115 12.84 -7.45 2.24
C GLY A 115 13.87 -8.18 1.39
N VAL A 116 14.18 -7.65 0.20
CA VAL A 116 15.26 -8.17 -0.64
C VAL A 116 16.62 -8.03 0.05
N LEU A 117 16.92 -6.86 0.61
CA LEU A 117 18.18 -6.60 1.32
C LEU A 117 18.35 -7.47 2.58
N LEU A 118 17.27 -7.67 3.33
CA LEU A 118 17.29 -8.52 4.52
C LEU A 118 17.55 -9.98 4.12
N PHE A 119 16.95 -10.43 3.03
CA PHE A 119 17.16 -11.78 2.53
C PHE A 119 18.62 -12.00 2.11
N ASP A 120 19.18 -11.12 1.27
CA ASP A 120 20.60 -11.11 0.87
C ASP A 120 21.55 -11.14 2.08
N ARG A 121 21.24 -10.36 3.12
CA ARG A 121 22.01 -10.35 4.38
C ARG A 121 21.99 -11.69 5.12
N MET A 122 20.89 -12.45 5.02
CA MET A 122 20.68 -13.73 5.70
C MET A 122 21.23 -14.93 4.91
N THR A 123 21.41 -14.79 3.61
CA THR A 123 21.92 -15.85 2.72
C THR A 123 23.26 -15.51 2.05
N PRO A 124 24.29 -15.09 2.82
CA PRO A 124 25.55 -14.68 2.23
C PRO A 124 26.18 -15.82 1.42
N GLY A 125 26.50 -15.54 0.15
CA GLY A 125 27.14 -16.48 -0.77
C GLY A 125 26.19 -17.15 -1.77
N ILE A 126 24.89 -16.87 -1.70
CA ILE A 126 23.92 -17.21 -2.74
C ILE A 126 23.65 -15.94 -3.55
N ASP A 127 23.56 -16.04 -4.88
CA ASP A 127 23.03 -14.94 -5.71
C ASP A 127 21.53 -15.18 -5.86
N GLU A 128 20.74 -14.58 -4.97
CA GLU A 128 19.32 -14.91 -4.84
C GLU A 128 18.53 -14.54 -6.09
N LEU A 129 18.87 -13.40 -6.67
CA LEU A 129 18.24 -12.92 -7.90
C LEU A 129 18.59 -13.84 -9.07
N ALA A 130 19.85 -14.28 -9.18
CA ALA A 130 20.22 -15.25 -10.21
C ALA A 130 19.52 -16.60 -10.01
N GLU A 131 19.36 -17.07 -8.77
CA GLU A 131 18.68 -18.32 -8.47
C GLU A 131 17.18 -18.26 -8.78
N VAL A 132 16.50 -17.15 -8.47
CA VAL A 132 15.10 -16.95 -8.89
C VAL A 132 15.00 -16.94 -10.42
N ARG A 133 15.92 -16.28 -11.13
CA ARG A 133 15.97 -16.28 -12.60
C ARG A 133 16.22 -17.66 -13.20
N ARG A 134 16.96 -18.53 -12.51
CA ARG A 134 17.19 -19.93 -12.90
C ARG A 134 16.00 -20.84 -12.58
N GLY A 135 14.95 -20.34 -11.93
CA GLY A 135 13.75 -21.10 -11.61
C GLY A 135 13.79 -21.78 -10.24
N ASN A 136 14.62 -21.32 -9.31
CA ASN A 136 14.68 -21.89 -7.97
C ASN A 136 13.44 -21.50 -7.12
N VAL A 137 12.42 -22.36 -7.17
CA VAL A 137 11.13 -22.12 -6.49
C VAL A 137 11.27 -22.11 -4.97
N ALA A 138 12.18 -22.93 -4.41
CA ALA A 138 12.38 -22.98 -2.97
C ALA A 138 12.85 -21.62 -2.43
N LEU A 139 13.85 -21.03 -3.09
CA LEU A 139 14.34 -19.71 -2.75
C LEU A 139 13.27 -18.63 -2.93
N ALA A 140 12.54 -18.68 -4.05
CA ALA A 140 11.44 -17.75 -4.33
C ALA A 140 10.33 -17.76 -3.28
N LEU A 141 9.96 -18.94 -2.77
CA LEU A 141 8.95 -19.07 -1.72
C LEU A 141 9.39 -18.42 -0.41
N VAL A 142 10.67 -18.56 -0.03
CA VAL A 142 11.21 -17.93 1.17
C VAL A 142 11.21 -16.41 1.01
N LEU A 143 11.71 -15.90 -0.12
CA LEU A 143 11.68 -14.47 -0.42
C LEU A 143 10.24 -13.93 -0.43
N ALA A 144 9.31 -14.63 -1.08
CA ALA A 144 7.90 -14.27 -1.09
C ALA A 144 7.31 -14.16 0.32
N ALA A 145 7.60 -15.13 1.20
CA ALA A 145 7.15 -15.09 2.58
C ALA A 145 7.71 -13.87 3.34
N ILE A 146 9.00 -13.56 3.16
CA ILE A 146 9.65 -12.39 3.77
C ILE A 146 8.93 -11.10 3.34
N LEU A 147 8.70 -10.92 2.03
CA LEU A 147 8.04 -9.72 1.51
C LEU A 147 6.62 -9.55 2.08
N VAL A 148 5.83 -10.62 2.12
CA VAL A 148 4.46 -10.58 2.64
C VAL A 148 4.44 -10.31 4.14
N VAL A 149 5.32 -10.97 4.92
CA VAL A 149 5.41 -10.77 6.37
C VAL A 149 5.82 -9.33 6.70
N LEU A 150 6.82 -8.78 6.00
CA LEU A 150 7.24 -7.40 6.21
C LEU A 150 6.13 -6.41 5.89
N ALA A 151 5.41 -6.60 4.77
CA ALA A 151 4.28 -5.76 4.42
C ALA A 151 3.16 -5.83 5.46
N TRP A 152 2.79 -7.04 5.89
CA TRP A 152 1.73 -7.24 6.88
C TRP A 152 2.09 -6.58 8.22
N LEU A 153 3.32 -6.77 8.72
CA LEU A 153 3.74 -6.18 9.98
C LEU A 153 3.93 -4.66 9.92
N THR A 154 4.24 -4.12 8.74
CA THR A 154 4.44 -2.66 8.56
C THR A 154 3.12 -1.92 8.32
N ALA A 155 2.11 -2.59 7.75
CA ALA A 155 0.85 -1.96 7.35
C ALA A 155 0.13 -1.19 8.47
N PRO A 156 0.04 -1.68 9.73
CA PRO A 156 -0.58 -0.92 10.83
C PRO A 156 0.20 0.35 11.19
N GLY A 157 1.53 0.28 11.21
CA GLY A 157 2.40 1.43 11.49
C GLY A 157 2.27 2.50 10.40
N LEU A 158 2.22 2.08 9.14
CA LEU A 158 1.94 2.97 8.01
C LEU A 158 0.54 3.61 8.14
N GLN A 159 -0.48 2.84 8.50
CA GLN A 159 -1.83 3.35 8.70
C GLN A 159 -1.87 4.42 9.82
N ALA A 160 -1.20 4.17 10.94
CA ALA A 160 -1.12 5.14 12.03
C ALA A 160 -0.43 6.43 11.59
N ALA A 161 0.69 6.33 10.85
CA ALA A 161 1.40 7.49 10.33
C ALA A 161 0.54 8.31 9.36
N LEU A 162 -0.20 7.64 8.47
CA LEU A 162 -1.10 8.27 7.53
C LEU A 162 -2.28 8.95 8.22
N ASN A 163 -2.92 8.28 9.18
CA ASN A 163 -4.00 8.86 9.98
C ASN A 163 -3.57 10.10 10.76
N GLY A 164 -2.32 10.15 11.22
CA GLY A 164 -1.75 11.34 11.87
C GLY A 164 -1.64 12.57 10.95
N LEU A 165 -1.74 12.40 9.63
CA LEU A 165 -1.81 13.51 8.68
C LEU A 165 -3.23 14.08 8.57
N ILE A 166 -4.26 13.38 9.07
CA ILE A 166 -5.63 13.86 9.07
C ILE A 166 -5.77 14.91 10.19
N PRO A 167 -6.15 16.17 9.89
CA PRO A 167 -6.46 17.15 10.92
C PRO A 167 -7.77 16.75 11.57
N PHE A 168 -7.70 16.07 12.72
CA PHE A 168 -8.89 15.84 13.51
C PHE A 168 -9.47 17.19 13.98
N PRO A 169 -10.79 17.39 13.94
CA PRO A 169 -11.39 18.54 14.59
C PRO A 169 -11.01 18.52 16.07
N GLU A 170 -10.34 19.56 16.55
CA GLU A 170 -10.04 19.72 17.97
C GLU A 170 -11.36 19.78 18.73
N LEU A 171 -11.51 18.94 19.76
CA LEU A 171 -12.67 18.98 20.62
C LEU A 171 -12.69 20.33 21.35
N PRO A 172 -13.86 21.00 21.48
CA PRO A 172 -13.96 22.24 22.24
C PRO A 172 -13.38 22.06 23.65
N PRO A 173 -12.62 23.03 24.18
CA PRO A 173 -11.93 22.93 25.47
C PRO A 173 -12.84 22.53 26.66
N SER A 174 -14.15 22.70 26.54
CA SER A 174 -15.15 22.41 27.57
C SER A 174 -15.40 20.92 27.83
N THR A 175 -14.86 19.99 27.03
CA THR A 175 -15.05 18.54 27.26
C THR A 175 -14.05 17.92 28.24
N PHE A 176 -13.10 18.69 28.79
CA PHE A 176 -12.11 18.22 29.77
C PHE A 176 -12.52 18.42 31.25
N GLN A 177 -13.77 18.77 31.55
CA GLN A 177 -14.22 18.78 32.95
C GLN A 177 -14.59 17.35 33.37
N SER A 178 -13.79 16.75 34.25
CA SER A 178 -14.19 15.53 34.96
C SER A 178 -15.44 15.82 35.79
N PRO A 179 -16.43 14.92 35.87
CA PRO A 179 -17.53 15.08 36.79
C PRO A 179 -16.96 15.07 38.22
N SER A 180 -17.23 16.14 38.96
CA SER A 180 -16.91 16.31 40.38
C SER A 180 -17.69 15.32 41.25
#